data_AF-A0A3L7NGM9-F1
#
_entry.id   AF-A0A3L7NGM9-F1
#
_cell.length_a   1.000
_cell.length_b   1.000
_cell.length_c   1.000
_cell.angle_alpha   90.00
_cell.angle_beta   90.00
_cell.angle_gamma   90.00
#
_symmetry.space_group_name_H-M   'P 1'
#
loop_
_entity.id
_entity.type
_entity.pdbx_description
1 polymer ?
#
loop_
_entity_poly.entity_id
_entity_poly.type
_entity_poly.pdbx_seq_one_letter_code
_entity_poly.pdbx_strand_id
1 'polypeptide(L)'
;MQIWGVTSTHASHALSGLKGVEASSATQASAQQPVTDVRDEVSLSVDAVKAAETTGVSDIRFDRVASIRAAIADGSYETPEKFEIALERLLDRLG
;
A
#
# COMPACT_ATOMS: atom_id res chain seq x y z
N MET A 1 -33.10 12.66 -3.42
CA MET A 1 -31.91 11.93 -3.88
C MET A 1 -30.99 11.74 -2.69
N GLN A 2 -30.87 10.51 -2.20
CA GLN A 2 -30.04 10.12 -1.06
C GLN A 2 -28.72 9.57 -1.62
N ILE A 3 -27.59 10.13 -1.19
CA ILE A 3 -26.25 9.66 -1.57
C ILE A 3 -25.62 8.99 -0.35
N TRP A 4 -25.31 7.70 -0.49
CA TRP A 4 -24.64 6.88 0.52
C TRP A 4 -23.13 7.17 0.50
N GLY A 5 -22.58 7.65 1.60
CA GLY A 5 -21.14 7.69 1.82
C GLY A 5 -20.69 6.41 2.51
N VAL A 6 -19.78 5.65 1.89
CA VAL A 6 -19.03 4.58 2.57
C VAL A 6 -17.97 5.24 3.46
N THR A 7 -18.01 4.96 4.75
CA THR A 7 -16.93 5.30 5.70
C THR A 7 -16.56 4.05 6.48
N SER A 8 -15.27 3.67 6.40
CA SER A 8 -14.36 3.57 7.55
C SER A 8 -13.17 2.66 7.22
N THR A 9 -11.99 3.27 7.11
CA THR A 9 -10.71 2.56 7.19
C THR A 9 -10.40 2.30 8.66
N HIS A 10 -10.29 1.03 9.04
CA HIS A 10 -9.88 0.62 10.39
C HIS A 10 -8.35 0.82 10.55
N ALA A 11 -7.95 1.60 11.55
CA ALA A 11 -6.59 1.57 12.07
C ALA A 11 -6.58 0.84 13.42
N SER A 12 -5.49 0.09 13.67
CA SER A 12 -5.29 -0.78 14.81
C SER A 12 -5.39 -0.04 16.15
N HIS A 13 -6.14 -0.62 17.10
CA HIS A 13 -6.26 -0.13 18.47
C HIS A 13 -4.93 -0.30 19.22
N ALA A 14 -4.47 0.76 19.88
CA ALA A 14 -3.43 0.69 20.89
C ALA A 14 -3.98 0.01 22.16
N LEU A 15 -3.20 -0.90 22.74
CA LEU A 15 -3.54 -1.58 24.00
C LEU A 15 -3.70 -0.54 25.11
N SER A 16 -4.88 -0.60 25.74
CA SER A 16 -5.28 0.23 26.88
C SER A 16 -4.29 0.06 28.04
N GLY A 17 -3.49 1.09 28.29
CA GLY A 17 -2.65 1.19 29.47
C GLY A 17 -3.51 1.33 30.73
N LEU A 18 -3.14 0.60 31.78
CA LEU A 18 -3.90 0.51 33.03
C LEU A 18 -4.21 1.90 33.61
N LYS A 19 -5.47 2.09 33.99
CA LYS A 19 -6.04 3.30 34.58
C LYS A 19 -5.47 3.54 35.98
N GLY A 20 -4.58 4.51 36.10
CA GLY A 20 -4.10 5.02 37.38
C GLY A 20 -4.03 6.54 37.38
N VAL A 21 -4.89 7.16 38.18
CA VAL A 21 -4.62 8.39 38.96
C VAL A 21 -4.38 9.70 38.15
N GLU A 22 -5.45 10.49 38.11
CA GLU A 22 -5.53 11.96 38.11
C GLU A 22 -4.27 12.82 37.80
N ALA A 23 -4.23 13.40 36.60
CA ALA A 23 -3.57 14.70 36.35
C ALA A 23 -4.11 15.34 35.06
N SER A 24 -5.43 15.56 35.01
CA SER A 24 -6.00 16.49 34.04
C SER A 24 -5.52 17.89 34.38
N SER A 25 -4.94 18.61 33.40
CA SER A 25 -5.16 20.05 33.09
C SER A 25 -3.94 20.83 32.58
N ALA A 26 -2.73 20.26 32.49
CA ALA A 26 -1.53 21.08 32.17
C ALA A 26 -0.88 20.89 30.77
N THR A 27 -1.28 19.90 29.95
CA THR A 27 -0.59 19.62 28.67
C THR A 27 -1.34 20.13 27.42
N GLN A 28 -2.38 20.94 27.56
CA GLN A 28 -3.16 21.44 26.40
C GLN A 28 -2.53 22.65 25.67
N ALA A 29 -1.34 23.12 26.08
CA ALA A 29 -0.74 24.34 25.53
C ALA A 29 0.27 24.14 24.39
N SER A 30 0.49 22.92 23.91
CA SER A 30 1.24 22.68 22.66
C SER A 30 0.31 22.12 21.58
N ALA A 31 -0.70 22.92 21.21
CA ALA A 31 -1.44 22.73 19.98
C ALA A 31 -0.50 22.97 18.80
N GLN A 32 0.15 21.91 18.33
CA GLN A 32 0.69 21.84 16.98
C GLN A 32 -0.47 22.16 16.04
N GLN A 33 -0.46 23.34 15.40
CA GLN A 33 -1.42 23.65 14.35
C GLN A 33 -1.29 22.58 13.26
N PRO A 34 -2.33 21.72 13.08
CA PRO A 34 -2.28 20.73 12.03
C PRO A 34 -2.40 21.45 10.68
N VAL A 35 -1.66 21.00 9.67
CA VAL A 35 -1.89 21.40 8.28
C VAL A 35 -3.26 20.83 7.89
N THR A 36 -4.33 21.62 8.04
CA THR A 36 -5.70 21.10 8.03
C THR A 36 -6.30 20.87 6.65
N ASP A 37 -5.62 21.19 5.55
CA ASP A 37 -6.20 20.95 4.22
C ASP A 37 -5.10 20.88 3.14
N VAL A 38 -4.58 19.68 2.88
CA VAL A 38 -3.84 19.38 1.63
C VAL A 38 -4.88 18.88 0.64
N ARG A 39 -5.19 19.68 -0.39
CA ARG A 39 -6.15 19.35 -1.45
C ARG A 39 -5.44 19.06 -2.76
N ASP A 40 -4.83 17.88 -2.82
CA ASP A 40 -4.33 17.33 -4.07
C ASP A 40 -5.36 16.33 -4.62
N GLU A 41 -5.71 16.46 -5.89
CA GLU A 41 -6.76 15.68 -6.56
C GLU A 41 -6.16 15.01 -7.80
N VAL A 42 -6.29 13.68 -7.90
CA VAL A 42 -5.83 12.91 -9.05
C VAL A 42 -7.05 12.44 -9.86
N SER A 43 -7.27 13.05 -11.02
CA SER A 43 -8.34 12.65 -11.93
C SER A 43 -7.85 11.56 -12.89
N LEU A 44 -8.48 10.39 -12.84
CA LEU A 44 -8.23 9.28 -13.76
C LEU A 44 -9.32 9.22 -14.84
N SER A 45 -8.92 8.94 -16.10
CA SER A 45 -9.88 8.72 -17.17
C SER A 45 -10.64 7.41 -16.98
N VAL A 46 -11.96 7.42 -17.24
CA VAL A 46 -12.81 6.22 -17.16
C VAL A 46 -12.33 5.10 -18.07
N ASP A 47 -11.81 5.45 -19.25
CA ASP A 47 -11.29 4.46 -20.21
C ASP A 47 -9.99 3.84 -19.71
N ALA A 48 -9.15 4.63 -19.03
CA ALA A 48 -7.90 4.15 -18.44
C ALA A 48 -8.15 3.20 -17.27
N VAL A 49 -9.14 3.49 -16.42
CA VAL A 49 -9.56 2.60 -15.32
C VAL A 49 -10.09 1.27 -15.88
N LYS A 50 -10.97 1.35 -16.87
CA LYS A 50 -11.54 0.15 -17.51
C LYS A 50 -10.47 -0.70 -18.22
N ALA A 51 -9.52 -0.06 -18.89
CA ALA A 51 -8.39 -0.76 -19.51
C ALA A 51 -7.49 -1.45 -18.47
N ALA A 52 -7.23 -0.79 -17.33
CA ALA A 52 -6.45 -1.36 -16.23
C ALA A 52 -7.14 -2.60 -15.63
N GLU A 53 -8.47 -2.58 -15.45
CA GLU A 53 -9.24 -3.74 -14.99
C GLU A 53 -9.16 -4.91 -15.97
N THR A 54 -9.22 -4.65 -17.28
CA THR A 54 -9.13 -5.71 -18.30
C THR A 54 -7.73 -6.31 -18.45
N THR A 55 -6.69 -5.54 -18.14
CA THR A 55 -5.29 -5.98 -18.26
C THR A 55 -4.74 -6.54 -16.94
N GLY A 56 -5.33 -6.13 -15.81
CA GLY A 56 -4.80 -6.33 -14.45
C GLY A 56 -5.34 -7.54 -13.69
N VAL A 57 -6.30 -8.29 -14.23
CA VAL A 57 -6.86 -9.48 -13.56
C VAL A 57 -6.57 -10.74 -14.37
N SER A 58 -5.28 -11.04 -14.55
CA SER A 58 -4.90 -12.45 -14.69
C SER A 58 -4.93 -13.04 -13.29
N ASP A 59 -5.69 -14.11 -13.08
CA ASP A 59 -5.77 -14.80 -11.79
C ASP A 59 -4.37 -14.98 -11.20
N ILE A 60 -4.21 -14.62 -9.91
CA ILE A 60 -2.94 -14.81 -9.22
C ILE A 60 -2.63 -16.30 -9.24
N ARG A 61 -1.54 -16.66 -9.94
CA ARG A 61 -1.07 -18.04 -9.99
C ARG A 61 -0.37 -18.39 -8.68
N PHE A 62 -1.15 -18.74 -7.66
CA PHE A 62 -0.64 -19.05 -6.32
C PHE A 62 0.43 -20.15 -6.31
N ASP A 63 0.34 -21.14 -7.20
CA ASP A 63 1.38 -22.15 -7.42
C ASP A 63 2.75 -21.52 -7.81
N ARG A 64 2.72 -20.57 -8.75
CA ARG A 64 3.91 -19.85 -9.18
C ARG A 64 4.48 -18.99 -8.06
N VAL A 65 3.61 -18.37 -7.25
CA VAL A 65 4.04 -17.59 -6.08
C VAL A 65 4.69 -18.49 -5.03
N ALA A 66 4.12 -19.66 -4.76
CA ALA A 66 4.64 -20.61 -3.79
C ALA A 66 6.03 -21.15 -4.21
N SER A 67 6.19 -21.55 -5.47
CA SER A 67 7.48 -22.01 -6.00
C SER A 67 8.55 -20.93 -5.98
N ILE A 68 8.21 -19.69 -6.34
CA ILE A 68 9.13 -18.55 -6.24
C ILE A 68 9.53 -18.31 -4.78
N ARG A 69 8.57 -18.31 -3.85
CA ARG A 69 8.85 -18.12 -2.42
C ARG A 69 9.78 -19.20 -1.88
N ALA A 70 9.60 -20.45 -2.28
CA ALA A 70 10.48 -21.54 -1.90
C ALA A 70 11.92 -21.34 -2.43
N ALA A 71 12.07 -20.98 -3.72
CA ALA A 71 13.37 -20.70 -4.31
C ALA A 71 14.09 -19.51 -3.65
N ILE A 72 13.35 -18.49 -3.20
CA ILE A 72 13.92 -17.35 -2.46
C ILE A 72 14.42 -17.80 -1.09
N ALA A 73 13.64 -18.62 -0.37
CA ALA A 73 14.03 -19.14 0.93
C ALA A 73 15.25 -20.07 0.87
N ASP A 74 15.37 -20.84 -0.22
CA ASP A 74 16.50 -21.72 -0.51
C ASP A 74 17.73 -20.97 -1.05
N GLY A 75 17.57 -19.71 -1.46
CA GLY A 75 18.63 -18.89 -2.03
C GLY A 75 18.97 -19.19 -3.50
N SER A 76 18.27 -20.14 -4.13
CA SER A 76 18.43 -20.51 -5.55
C SER A 76 17.62 -19.63 -6.52
N TYR A 77 16.89 -18.64 -6.00
CA TYR A 77 16.14 -17.72 -6.83
C TYR A 77 17.04 -16.81 -7.66
N GLU A 78 18.12 -16.29 -7.06
CA GLU A 78 19.02 -15.32 -7.69
C GLU A 78 20.12 -16.04 -8.46
N THR A 79 20.13 -15.91 -9.78
CA THR A 79 21.19 -16.45 -10.64
C THR A 79 21.71 -15.35 -11.57
N PRO A 80 22.98 -15.41 -12.01
CA PRO A 80 23.56 -14.40 -12.90
C PRO A 80 22.71 -14.14 -14.15
N GLU A 81 22.15 -15.20 -14.73
CA GLU A 81 21.34 -15.13 -15.95
C GLU A 81 20.00 -14.42 -15.69
N LYS A 82 19.38 -14.63 -14.52
CA LYS A 82 18.15 -13.91 -14.16
C LYS A 82 18.43 -12.42 -13.91
N PHE A 83 19.59 -12.08 -13.37
CA PHE A 83 19.98 -10.68 -13.17
C PHE A 83 20.19 -9.96 -14.50
N GLU A 84 20.88 -10.57 -15.45
CA GLU A 84 21.08 -9.99 -16.78
C GLU A 84 19.75 -9.71 -17.48
N ILE A 85 18.84 -10.70 -17.47
CA ILE A 85 17.49 -10.55 -18.05
C ILE A 85 16.68 -9.48 -17.31
N ALA A 86 16.78 -9.41 -15.98
CA ALA A 86 16.07 -8.41 -15.20
C ALA A 86 16.59 -7.00 -15.50
N LEU A 87 17.91 -6.85 -15.68
CA LEU A 87 18.54 -5.58 -16.02
C LEU A 87 18.16 -5.12 -17.44
N GLU A 88 18.21 -6.01 -18.43
CA GLU A 88 17.80 -5.72 -19.81
C GLU A 88 16.33 -5.23 -19.83
N ARG A 89 15.42 -5.97 -19.21
CA ARG A 89 14.00 -5.60 -19.12
C ARG A 89 13.76 -4.28 -18.38
N LEU A 90 14.57 -3.98 -17.38
CA LEU A 90 14.49 -2.72 -16.66
C LEU A 90 14.89 -1.55 -17.56
N LEU A 91 15.96 -1.70 -18.33
CA LEU A 91 16.43 -0.70 -19.27
C LEU A 91 15.43 -0.50 -20.42
N ASP A 92 14.88 -1.58 -20.97
CA ASP A 92 13.83 -1.52 -21.99
C ASP A 92 12.57 -0.81 -21.51
N ARG A 93 12.25 -0.90 -20.22
CA ARG A 93 11.10 -0.22 -19.63
C ARG A 93 11.35 1.27 -19.39
N LEU A 94 12.62 1.66 -19.23
CA LEU A 94 13.01 3.03 -18.90
C LEU A 94 13.30 3.88 -20.15
N GLY A 95 13.69 3.24 -21.26
CA GLY A 95 13.82 3.86 -22.58
C GLY A 95 12.49 4.10 -23.27
#